data_AF-A0A2M7WMI2-F1
#
_entry.id   AF-A0A2M7WMI2-F1
#
_cell.length_a   1.000
_cell.length_b   1.000
_cell.length_c   1.000
_cell.angle_alpha   90.00
_cell.angle_beta   90.00
_cell.angle_gamma   90.00
#
_symmetry.space_group_name_H-M   'P 1'
#
loop_
_entity.id
_entity.type
_entity.pdbx_description
1 polymer ?
#
loop_
_entity_poly.entity_id
_entity_poly.type
_entity_poly.pdbx_seq_one_letter_code
_entity_poly.pdbx_strand_id
1 'polypeptide(L)'
;MVALAKLRLGLRGRLAIALAMMMLIALLASAYASYLQARNIAMELEQSKLSVLWQQIERELNVHRNNLLSLREVPSIEAIARAVRNQGVDPESGDDLQAWQQRLEVIFKAFLSNHSQYFQIRYIGKTGDEWVRVDRDERGM
;
A
#
# COMPACT_ATOMS: atom_id res chain seq x y z
N MET A 1 -39.05 -37.57 -37.63
CA MET A 1 -37.95 -38.57 -37.73
C MET A 1 -37.06 -38.16 -38.89
N VAL A 2 -35.94 -37.49 -38.61
CA VAL A 2 -34.99 -37.05 -39.65
C VAL A 2 -34.18 -38.26 -40.09
N ALA A 3 -34.46 -38.73 -41.30
CA ALA A 3 -33.71 -39.81 -41.93
C ALA A 3 -32.30 -39.32 -42.28
N LEU A 4 -31.30 -39.81 -41.54
CA LEU A 4 -29.89 -39.67 -41.90
C LEU A 4 -29.65 -40.44 -43.21
N ALA A 5 -29.58 -39.69 -44.31
CA ALA A 5 -29.16 -40.21 -45.61
C ALA A 5 -27.80 -40.90 -45.45
N LYS A 6 -27.77 -42.22 -45.66
CA LYS A 6 -26.53 -43.00 -45.66
C LYS A 6 -25.73 -42.64 -46.92
N LEU A 7 -24.86 -41.63 -46.82
CA LEU A 7 -23.86 -41.36 -47.84
C LEU A 7 -22.95 -42.59 -48.00
N ARG A 8 -23.07 -43.31 -49.12
CA ARG A 8 -22.09 -44.33 -49.51
C ARG A 8 -20.84 -43.65 -50.07
N LEU A 9 -20.02 -43.11 -49.17
CA LEU A 9 -18.72 -42.55 -49.52
C LEU A 9 -17.77 -43.69 -49.90
N GLY A 10 -17.15 -43.59 -51.08
CA GLY A 10 -16.02 -44.42 -51.46
C GLY A 10 -14.82 -44.22 -50.53
N LEU A 11 -13.81 -45.11 -50.61
CA LEU A 11 -12.65 -45.14 -49.70
C LEU A 11 -11.97 -43.76 -49.53
N ARG A 12 -11.83 -42.99 -50.62
CA ARG A 12 -11.25 -41.64 -50.62
C ARG A 12 -12.06 -40.63 -49.80
N GLY A 13 -13.38 -40.71 -49.84
CA GLY A 13 -14.26 -39.80 -49.09
C GLY A 13 -14.23 -40.07 -47.58
N ARG A 14 -14.11 -41.34 -47.18
CA ARG A 14 -13.95 -41.71 -45.76
C ARG A 14 -12.63 -41.20 -45.20
N LEU A 15 -11.55 -41.29 -45.97
CA LEU A 15 -10.23 -40.76 -45.59
C LEU A 15 -10.26 -39.23 -45.45
N ALA A 16 -10.87 -38.52 -46.39
CA ALA A 16 -10.99 -37.06 -46.33
C ALA A 16 -11.79 -36.60 -45.09
N ILE A 17 -12.90 -37.27 -44.77
CA ILE A 17 -13.71 -36.95 -43.58
C ILE A 17 -12.96 -37.24 -42.29
N ALA A 18 -12.20 -38.35 -42.23
CA ALA A 18 -11.38 -38.68 -41.06
C ALA A 18 -10.30 -37.61 -40.80
N LEU A 19 -9.62 -37.14 -41.86
CA LEU A 19 -8.63 -36.05 -41.76
C LEU A 19 -9.27 -34.73 -41.33
N ALA A 20 -10.43 -34.38 -41.90
CA ALA A 20 -11.16 -33.18 -41.50
C ALA A 20 -11.63 -33.23 -40.04
N MET A 21 -12.12 -34.38 -39.58
CA MET A 21 -12.49 -34.59 -38.17
C MET A 21 -11.27 -34.49 -37.25
N MET A 22 -10.13 -35.06 -37.65
CA MET A 22 -8.89 -34.95 -36.86
C MET A 22 -8.41 -33.50 -36.75
N MET A 23 -8.45 -32.73 -37.85
CA MET A 23 -8.14 -31.30 -37.84
C MET A 23 -9.11 -30.52 -36.93
N LEU A 24 -10.41 -30.81 -37.01
CA LEU A 24 -11.41 -30.18 -36.16
C LEU A 24 -11.15 -30.46 -34.67
N ILE A 25 -10.84 -31.70 -34.31
CA ILE A 25 -10.52 -32.08 -32.92
C ILE A 25 -9.27 -31.36 -32.44
N ALA A 26 -8.22 -31.29 -33.24
CA ALA A 26 -6.99 -30.58 -32.88
C ALA A 26 -7.25 -29.08 -32.67
N LEU A 27 -8.06 -28.44 -33.53
CA LEU A 27 -8.46 -27.05 -33.38
C LEU A 27 -9.25 -26.82 -32.08
N LEU A 28 -10.22 -27.68 -31.78
CA LEU A 28 -11.01 -27.59 -30.55
C LEU A 28 -10.16 -27.81 -29.30
N ALA A 29 -9.24 -28.78 -29.33
CA ALA A 29 -8.32 -29.02 -28.22
C ALA A 29 -7.38 -27.83 -27.99
N SER A 30 -6.84 -27.25 -29.07
CA SER A 30 -6.01 -26.04 -29.00
C SER A 30 -6.79 -24.84 -28.47
N ALA A 31 -8.01 -24.60 -28.98
CA ALA A 31 -8.85 -23.50 -28.52
C ALA A 31 -9.19 -23.64 -27.02
N TYR A 32 -9.49 -24.86 -26.57
CA TYR A 32 -9.75 -25.15 -25.17
C TYR A 32 -8.51 -24.94 -24.29
N ALA A 33 -7.34 -25.41 -24.73
CA ALA A 33 -6.07 -25.20 -24.02
C ALA A 33 -5.73 -23.70 -23.92
N SER A 34 -5.90 -22.95 -25.02
CA SER A 34 -5.69 -21.50 -25.04
C SER A 34 -6.65 -20.76 -24.11
N TYR A 35 -7.92 -21.18 -24.04
CA TYR A 35 -8.90 -20.60 -23.12
C TYR A 35 -8.51 -20.80 -21.65
N LEU A 36 -8.06 -22.00 -21.28
CA LEU A 36 -7.57 -22.26 -19.92
C LEU A 36 -6.32 -21.44 -19.59
N GLN A 37 -5.39 -21.32 -20.53
CA GLN A 37 -4.17 -20.53 -20.35
C GLN A 37 -4.48 -19.04 -20.17
N ALA A 38 -5.39 -18.48 -20.97
CA ALA A 38 -5.82 -17.09 -20.85
C ALA A 38 -6.45 -16.80 -19.47
N ARG A 39 -7.24 -17.76 -18.95
CA ARG A 39 -7.81 -17.64 -17.60
C ARG A 39 -6.75 -17.62 -16.50
N ASN A 40 -5.73 -18.47 -16.60
CA ASN A 40 -4.65 -18.52 -15.61
C ASN A 40 -3.82 -17.24 -15.59
N ILE A 41 -3.48 -16.70 -16.77
CA ILE A 41 -2.74 -15.43 -16.89
C ILE A 41 -3.56 -14.26 -16.32
N ALA A 42 -4.87 -14.22 -16.58
CA ALA A 42 -5.74 -13.17 -16.03
C ALA A 42 -5.76 -13.20 -14.49
N MET A 43 -5.87 -14.38 -13.88
CA MET A 43 -5.85 -14.54 -12.43
C MET A 43 -4.48 -14.20 -11.82
N GLU A 44 -3.38 -14.59 -12.46
CA GLU A 44 -2.01 -14.29 -12.02
C GLU A 44 -1.72 -12.78 -12.08
N LEU A 45 -2.24 -12.10 -13.11
CA LEU A 45 -2.13 -10.64 -13.23
C LEU A 45 -2.89 -9.91 -12.12
N GLU A 46 -4.06 -10.40 -11.71
CA GLU A 46 -4.81 -9.82 -10.60
C GLU A 46 -4.11 -10.03 -9.25
N GLN A 47 -3.62 -11.24 -8.99
CA GLN A 47 -2.90 -11.54 -7.75
C GLN A 47 -1.59 -10.76 -7.62
N SER A 48 -0.83 -10.63 -8.71
CA SER A 48 0.40 -9.83 -8.73
C SER A 48 0.12 -8.34 -8.51
N LYS A 49 -0.98 -7.80 -9.02
CA LYS A 49 -1.40 -6.42 -8.69
C LYS A 49 -1.69 -6.26 -7.20
N LEU A 50 -2.41 -7.20 -6.60
CA LEU A 50 -2.71 -7.15 -5.17
C LEU A 50 -1.44 -7.23 -4.33
N SER A 51 -0.51 -8.13 -4.64
CA SER A 51 0.75 -8.25 -3.88
C SER A 51 1.60 -6.99 -3.99
N VAL A 52 1.66 -6.37 -5.17
CA VAL A 52 2.36 -5.08 -5.37
C VAL A 52 1.70 -3.96 -4.56
N LEU A 53 0.37 -3.89 -4.53
CA LEU A 53 -0.36 -2.92 -3.70
C LEU A 53 -0.08 -3.15 -2.21
N TRP A 54 -0.11 -4.40 -1.75
CA TRP A 54 0.23 -4.73 -0.36
C TRP A 54 1.64 -4.29 0.00
N GLN A 55 2.62 -4.59 -0.84
CA GLN A 55 4.00 -4.16 -0.64
C GLN A 55 4.16 -2.64 -0.67
N GLN A 56 3.35 -1.93 -1.46
CA GLN A 56 3.35 -0.47 -1.46
C GLN A 56 2.78 0.08 -0.14
N ILE A 57 1.64 -0.44 0.32
CA ILE A 57 1.04 -0.05 1.61
C ILE A 57 2.02 -0.31 2.76
N GLU A 58 2.64 -1.49 2.79
CA GLU A 58 3.58 -1.85 3.86
C GLU A 58 4.82 -0.94 3.85
N ARG A 59 5.35 -0.60 2.66
CA ARG A 59 6.45 0.36 2.53
C ARG A 59 6.07 1.74 3.04
N GLU A 60 4.92 2.27 2.64
CA GLU A 60 4.45 3.58 3.11
C GLU A 60 4.24 3.59 4.63
N LEU A 61 3.60 2.55 5.19
CA LEU A 61 3.44 2.42 6.64
C LEU A 61 4.78 2.37 7.38
N ASN A 62 5.77 1.67 6.83
CA ASN A 62 7.12 1.62 7.41
C ASN A 62 7.82 2.99 7.34
N VAL A 63 7.67 3.73 6.25
CA VAL A 63 8.18 5.11 6.13
C VAL A 63 7.53 6.01 7.18
N HIS A 64 6.20 5.96 7.34
CA HIS A 64 5.50 6.72 8.38
C HIS A 64 5.96 6.34 9.79
N ARG A 65 6.12 5.04 10.06
CA ARG A 65 6.62 4.55 11.34
C ARG A 65 8.03 5.06 11.64
N ASN A 66 8.93 4.97 10.67
CA ASN A 66 10.31 5.43 10.82
C ASN A 66 10.37 6.93 11.08
N ASN A 67 9.57 7.71 10.36
CA ASN A 67 9.45 9.16 10.60
C ASN A 67 9.00 9.49 12.03
N LEU A 68 8.01 8.75 12.57
CA LEU A 68 7.58 8.92 13.97
C LEU A 68 8.67 8.54 14.96
N LEU A 69 9.44 7.48 14.68
CA LEU A 69 10.58 7.09 15.52
C LEU A 69 11.69 8.15 15.50
N SER A 70 11.97 8.75 14.35
CA SER A 70 12.92 9.87 14.25
C SER A 70 12.44 11.11 15.01
N LEU A 71 11.14 11.43 14.96
CA LEU A 71 10.58 12.52 15.76
C LEU A 71 10.71 12.24 17.26
N ARG A 72 10.55 10.99 17.70
CA ARG A 72 10.74 10.59 19.10
C ARG A 72 12.15 10.86 19.62
N GLU A 73 13.16 10.79 18.74
CA GLU A 73 14.57 11.02 19.06
C GLU A 73 14.95 12.50 19.12
N VAL A 74 14.00 13.41 18.84
CA VAL A 74 14.23 14.85 18.99
C VAL A 74 14.43 15.18 20.47
N PRO A 75 15.54 15.85 20.86
CA PRO A 75 15.86 16.13 22.27
C PRO A 75 14.74 16.84 23.03
N SER A 76 13.98 17.70 22.37
CA SER A 76 12.86 18.43 22.97
C SER A 76 11.76 17.53 23.50
N ILE A 77 11.52 16.35 22.93
CA ILE A 77 10.52 15.40 23.45
C ILE A 77 10.92 14.87 24.82
N GLU A 78 12.18 14.45 24.96
CA GLU A 78 12.70 13.95 26.24
C GLU A 78 12.81 15.07 27.27
N ALA A 79 13.26 16.25 26.84
CA ALA A 79 13.39 17.43 27.70
C ALA A 79 12.04 17.88 28.27
N ILE A 80 10.99 17.91 27.45
CA ILE A 80 9.62 18.16 27.93
C ILE A 80 9.21 17.09 28.96
N ALA A 81 9.45 15.81 28.66
CA ALA A 81 9.11 14.74 29.59
C ALA A 81 9.88 14.85 30.92
N ARG A 82 11.14 15.29 30.91
CA ARG A 82 11.93 15.59 32.11
C ARG A 82 11.39 16.80 32.86
N ALA A 83 11.12 17.90 32.16
CA ALA A 83 10.58 19.12 32.76
C ALA A 83 9.25 18.85 33.48
N VAL A 84 8.34 18.07 32.87
CA VAL A 84 7.07 17.69 33.51
C VAL A 84 7.27 16.88 34.80
N ARG A 85 8.31 16.03 34.87
CA ARG A 85 8.65 15.29 36.10
C ARG A 85 9.32 16.16 37.17
N ASN A 86 9.89 17.31 36.79
CA ASN A 86 10.68 18.19 37.64
C ASN A 86 10.04 19.57 37.75
N GLN A 87 8.73 19.62 38.05
CA GLN A 87 8.00 20.85 38.37
C GLN A 87 8.02 21.93 37.27
N GLY A 88 8.16 21.52 36.01
CA GLY A 88 8.13 22.42 34.85
C GLY A 88 9.49 22.94 34.41
N VAL A 89 10.60 22.46 34.97
CA VAL A 89 11.97 22.83 34.58
C VAL A 89 12.77 21.58 34.25
N ASP A 90 13.45 21.56 33.10
CA ASP A 90 14.35 20.45 32.75
C ASP A 90 15.62 20.52 33.63
N PRO A 91 15.89 19.52 34.49
CA PRO A 91 17.06 19.54 35.36
C PRO A 91 18.39 19.45 34.60
N GLU A 92 18.39 18.99 33.35
CA GLU A 92 19.62 18.90 32.55
C GLU A 92 20.01 20.22 31.90
N SER A 93 19.04 20.95 31.32
CA SER A 93 19.32 22.22 30.63
C SER A 93 19.02 23.47 31.46
N GLY A 94 18.17 23.35 32.48
CA GLY A 94 17.64 24.48 33.24
C GLY A 94 16.55 25.28 32.53
N ASP A 95 16.19 24.91 31.29
CA ASP A 95 15.11 25.56 30.56
C ASP A 95 13.74 25.14 31.14
N ASP A 96 12.78 26.07 31.07
CA ASP A 96 11.40 25.77 31.43
C ASP A 96 10.68 24.91 30.37
N LEU A 97 9.55 24.34 30.78
CA LEU A 97 8.67 23.53 29.95
C LEU A 97 8.17 24.30 28.71
N GLN A 98 7.89 25.60 28.84
CA GLN A 98 7.32 26.42 27.77
C GLN A 98 8.35 26.64 26.64
N ALA A 99 9.60 26.90 26.98
CA ALA A 99 10.70 27.03 26.04
C ALA A 99 10.89 25.73 25.24
N TRP A 100 10.79 24.58 25.91
CA TRP A 100 10.87 23.30 25.22
C TRP A 100 9.67 23.00 24.32
N GLN A 101 8.46 23.38 24.73
CA GLN A 101 7.26 23.29 23.89
C GLN A 101 7.39 24.15 22.63
N GLN A 102 7.90 25.39 22.75
CA GLN A 102 8.15 26.28 21.61
C GLN A 102 9.19 25.71 20.63
N ARG A 103 10.30 25.15 21.15
CA ARG A 103 11.31 24.49 20.32
C ARG A 103 10.72 23.29 19.57
N LEU A 104 9.89 22.48 20.24
CA LEU A 104 9.22 21.34 19.61
C LEU A 104 8.22 21.79 18.54
N GLU A 105 7.50 22.89 18.77
CA GLU A 105 6.58 23.48 17.80
C GLU A 105 7.30 23.89 16.50
N VAL A 106 8.47 24.53 16.60
CA VAL A 106 9.31 24.90 15.44
C VAL A 106 9.74 23.66 14.66
N ILE A 107 10.16 22.60 15.36
CA ILE A 107 10.55 21.33 14.73
C ILE A 107 9.36 20.68 14.02
N PHE A 108 8.18 20.68 14.64
CA PHE A 108 6.96 20.15 14.02
C PHE A 108 6.53 20.95 12.79
N LYS A 109 6.63 22.29 12.83
CA LYS A 109 6.38 23.15 11.66
C LYS A 109 7.33 22.82 10.51
N ALA A 110 8.63 22.73 10.78
CA ALA A 110 9.64 22.38 9.78
C ALA A 110 9.47 20.94 9.24
N PHE A 111 9.05 20.01 10.11
CA PHE A 111 8.76 18.65 9.67
C PHE A 111 7.54 18.63 8.75
N LEU A 112 6.45 19.31 9.12
CA LEU A 112 5.26 19.43 8.28
C LEU A 112 5.60 20.11 6.94
N SER A 113 6.37 21.20 6.92
CA SER A 113 6.73 21.85 5.65
C SER A 113 7.44 20.90 4.67
N ASN A 114 8.26 19.98 5.18
CA ASN A 114 9.00 19.00 4.37
C ASN A 114 8.21 17.74 4.02
N HIS A 115 7.09 17.47 4.70
CA HIS A 115 6.30 16.26 4.52
C HIS A 115 4.83 16.62 4.27
N SER A 116 4.51 16.98 3.02
CA SER A 116 3.19 17.44 2.57
C SER A 116 2.05 16.46 2.87
N GLN A 117 2.36 15.18 3.01
CA GLN A 117 1.39 14.12 3.31
C GLN A 117 0.80 14.18 4.73
N TYR A 118 1.40 14.94 5.64
CA TYR A 118 0.85 15.12 6.99
C TYR A 118 0.11 16.45 7.11
N PHE A 119 -1.09 16.38 7.71
CA PHE A 119 -1.94 17.54 7.99
C PHE A 119 -1.75 18.10 9.39
N GLN A 120 -1.29 17.28 10.34
CA GLN A 120 -1.20 17.62 11.75
C GLN A 120 -0.12 16.77 12.45
N ILE A 121 0.53 17.36 13.44
CA ILE A 121 1.37 16.64 14.42
C ILE A 121 0.99 17.10 15.83
N ARG A 122 0.85 16.13 16.74
CA ARG A 122 0.50 16.37 18.14
C ARG A 122 1.46 15.65 19.08
N TYR A 123 1.84 16.33 20.15
CA TYR A 123 2.50 15.75 21.30
C TYR A 123 1.49 15.69 22.45
N ILE A 124 1.09 14.46 22.80
CA ILE A 124 0.01 14.19 23.75
C ILE A 124 0.62 13.62 25.03
N GLY A 125 0.33 14.27 26.16
CA GLY A 125 0.74 13.84 27.49
C GLY A 125 0.01 12.58 27.95
N LYS A 126 0.50 11.97 29.04
CA LYS A 126 -0.06 10.71 29.58
C LYS A 126 -1.53 10.80 30.00
N THR A 127 -1.98 11.99 30.38
CA THR A 127 -3.34 12.33 30.81
C THR A 127 -4.27 12.65 29.64
N GLY A 128 -3.77 12.67 28.40
CA GLY A 128 -4.53 13.06 27.21
C GLY A 128 -4.41 14.54 26.85
N ASP A 129 -3.70 15.34 27.65
CA ASP A 129 -3.49 16.76 27.37
C ASP A 129 -2.60 16.95 26.13
N GLU A 130 -3.03 17.82 25.21
CA GLU A 130 -2.22 18.21 24.05
C GLU A 130 -1.22 19.28 24.47
N TRP A 131 0.06 18.91 24.59
CA TRP A 131 1.11 19.85 25.02
C TRP A 131 1.69 20.66 23.86
N VAL A 132 1.71 20.07 22.66
CA VAL A 132 2.07 20.76 21.42
C VAL A 132 1.18 20.23 20.31
N ARG A 133 0.62 21.15 19.51
CA ARG A 133 -0.17 20.83 18.33
C ARG A 133 0.21 21.78 17.21
N VAL A 134 0.54 21.22 16.06
CA VAL A 134 0.78 21.99 14.83
C VAL A 134 -0.10 21.40 13.74
N ASP A 135 -0.92 22.25 13.15
CA ASP A 135 -1.76 21.96 12.00
C ASP A 135 -1.16 22.61 10.76
N ARG A 136 -1.35 21.99 9.59
CA ARG A 136 -1.08 22.62 8.31
C ARG A 136 -2.25 23.55 7.98
N ASP A 137 -2.05 24.86 8.10
CA ASP A 137 -2.99 25.84 7.51
C ASP A 137 -2.97 25.71 5.98
N GLU A 138 -4.09 26.01 5.32
CA GLU A 138 -4.23 26.07 3.86
C GLU A 138 -3.21 27.02 3.20
N ARG A 139 -2.57 27.90 3.99
CA ARG A 139 -1.57 28.89 3.54
C ARG A 139 -0.11 28.45 3.68
N GLY A 140 0.16 27.29 4.28
CA GLY A 140 1.53 26.76 4.36
C GLY A 140 2.52 27.65 5.14
N MET A 141 2.06 28.45 6.11
CA MET A 141 2.88 29.21 7.07
C MET A 141 2.21 29.29 8.43
#